data_AF-R2SQ59-F1
#
_entry.id   AF-R2SQ59-F1
#
_cell.length_a   1.000
_cell.length_b   1.000
_cell.length_c   1.000
_cell.angle_alpha   90.00
_cell.angle_beta   90.00
_cell.angle_gamma   90.00
#
_symmetry.space_group_name_H-M   'P 1'
#
loop_
_entity.id
_entity.type
_entity.pdbx_description
1 polymer ?
#
loop_
_entity_poly.entity_id
_entity_poly.type
_entity_poly.pdbx_seq_one_letter_code
_entity_poly.pdbx_strand_id
1 'polypeptide(L)'
;METHRTFNQGLCSWIIIDSKDTKEIEKLRDTHHISDEMLTYSLDKNERARVEYDPLDQALLVIFNVAHLEKTDNHYETSPMAFIMKDHHIFSFISDKTDYVVGLMENVLKRDPQQSTASLLFHTLFLISDYYFPNIEEVNSQRIRLNTKLRKKPRTKICWSFPIWRLDWFI
;
A
#
# COMPACT_ATOMS: atom_id res chain seq x y z
N MET A 1 4.80 10.93 19.99
CA MET A 1 3.66 11.40 20.83
C MET A 1 2.59 10.34 20.72
N GLU A 2 2.69 9.35 21.61
CA GLU A 2 1.81 8.21 21.73
C GLU A 2 0.35 8.63 21.58
N THR A 3 -0.25 8.23 20.46
CA THR A 3 -1.66 8.48 20.19
C THR A 3 -2.40 7.18 20.46
N HIS A 4 -2.83 7.03 21.71
CA HIS A 4 -3.66 5.92 22.18
C HIS A 4 -5.15 6.24 21.98
N ARG A 5 -5.90 5.27 21.47
CA ARG A 5 -7.35 5.37 21.24
C ARG A 5 -8.01 4.09 21.76
N THR A 6 -9.03 4.23 22.58
CA THR A 6 -9.86 3.10 22.98
C THR A 6 -11.18 3.11 22.21
N PHE A 7 -11.67 1.93 21.87
CA PHE A 7 -12.93 1.73 21.15
C PHE A 7 -13.60 0.44 21.61
N ASN A 8 -14.75 0.12 21.04
CA ASN A 8 -15.56 -1.03 21.43
C ASN A 8 -15.84 -1.06 22.94
N GLN A 9 -16.39 0.05 23.45
CA GLN A 9 -16.68 0.24 24.87
C GLN A 9 -15.46 0.15 25.79
N GLY A 10 -14.25 0.37 25.26
CA GLY A 10 -13.00 0.30 25.99
C GLY A 10 -12.37 -1.11 26.04
N LEU A 11 -12.97 -2.09 25.36
CA LEU A 11 -12.43 -3.44 25.26
C LEU A 11 -11.28 -3.54 24.26
N CYS A 12 -11.22 -2.63 23.29
CA CYS A 12 -10.19 -2.63 22.26
C CYS A 12 -9.40 -1.33 22.28
N SER A 13 -8.13 -1.42 21.92
CA SER A 13 -7.19 -0.30 21.93
C SER A 13 -6.43 -0.25 20.62
N TRP A 14 -6.26 0.96 20.11
CA TRP A 14 -5.44 1.27 18.95
C TRP A 14 -4.31 2.20 19.37
N ILE A 15 -3.08 1.77 19.08
CA ILE A 15 -1.85 2.46 19.43
C ILE A 15 -1.13 2.81 18.13
N ILE A 16 -0.84 4.09 17.95
CA ILE A 16 -0.11 4.61 16.79
C ILE A 16 1.32 4.88 17.22
N ILE A 17 2.28 4.35 16.46
CA ILE A 17 3.70 4.43 16.75
C ILE A 17 4.42 5.07 15.58
N ASP A 18 5.19 6.12 15.86
CA ASP A 18 6.12 6.64 14.87
C ASP A 18 7.32 5.70 14.79
N SER A 19 7.59 5.17 13.60
CA SER A 19 8.74 4.31 13.32
C SER A 19 10.11 4.90 13.71
N LYS A 20 10.20 6.22 13.93
CA LYS A 20 11.42 6.90 14.39
C LYS A 20 11.51 7.03 15.92
N ASP A 21 10.44 6.78 16.66
CA ASP A 21 10.40 6.96 18.12
C ASP A 21 10.89 5.70 18.84
N THR A 22 12.20 5.64 19.08
CA THR A 22 12.86 4.49 19.72
C THR A 22 12.38 4.23 21.14
N LYS A 23 11.95 5.26 21.88
CA LYS A 23 11.46 5.10 23.26
C LYS A 23 10.09 4.43 23.29
N GLU A 24 9.22 4.80 22.35
CA GLU A 24 7.90 4.16 22.20
C GLU A 24 8.05 2.68 21.79
N ILE A 25 9.02 2.38 20.92
CA ILE A 25 9.33 1.00 20.49
C ILE A 25 9.84 0.14 21.66
N GLU A 26 10.74 0.66 22.50
CA GLU A 26 11.21 -0.05 23.69
C GLU A 26 10.06 -0.33 24.67
N LYS A 27 9.18 0.65 24.89
CA LYS A 27 7.99 0.50 25.75
C LYS A 27 7.03 -0.57 25.22
N LEU A 28 6.85 -0.67 23.90
CA LEU A 28 6.03 -1.70 23.26
C LEU A 28 6.54 -3.11 23.56
N ARG A 29 7.85 -3.32 23.42
CA ARG A 29 8.50 -4.60 23.72
C ARG A 29 8.22 -5.02 25.16
N ASP A 30 8.48 -4.11 26.10
CA ASP A 30 8.43 -4.43 27.53
C ASP A 30 6.99 -4.54 28.07
N THR A 31 6.04 -3.79 27.50
CA THR A 31 4.65 -3.74 28.01
C THR A 31 3.74 -4.74 27.31
N HIS A 32 3.86 -4.87 25.99
CA HIS A 32 2.95 -5.67 25.17
C HIS A 32 3.55 -7.01 24.73
N HIS A 33 4.78 -7.31 25.15
CA HIS A 33 5.47 -8.57 24.85
C HIS A 33 5.50 -8.84 23.34
N ILE A 34 5.72 -7.81 22.54
CA ILE A 34 5.92 -7.96 21.09
C ILE A 34 7.36 -8.41 20.88
N SER A 35 7.57 -9.46 20.09
CA SER A 35 8.91 -9.99 19.84
C SER A 35 9.80 -9.01 19.07
N ASP A 36 11.11 -9.08 19.35
CA ASP A 36 12.11 -8.27 18.65
C ASP A 36 12.09 -8.52 17.13
N GLU A 37 11.76 -9.74 16.72
CA GLU A 37 11.59 -10.12 15.32
C GLU A 37 10.44 -9.34 14.66
N MET A 38 9.25 -9.33 15.27
CA MET A 38 8.11 -8.56 14.78
C MET A 38 8.39 -7.05 14.74
N LEU A 39 9.08 -6.51 15.74
CA LEU A 39 9.48 -5.10 15.77
C LEU A 39 10.48 -4.79 14.66
N THR A 40 11.47 -5.66 14.45
CA THR A 40 12.47 -5.50 13.37
C THR A 40 11.79 -5.43 12.00
N TYR A 41 10.85 -6.34 11.73
CA TYR A 41 10.10 -6.34 10.47
C TYR A 41 9.19 -5.12 10.34
N SER A 42 8.59 -4.66 11.45
CA SER A 42 7.68 -3.51 11.43
C SER A 42 8.36 -2.18 11.15
N LEU A 43 9.68 -2.10 11.39
CA LEU A 43 10.48 -0.89 11.21
C LEU A 43 11.28 -0.88 9.90
N ASP A 44 11.36 -2.01 9.19
CA ASP A 44 12.09 -2.09 7.93
C ASP A 44 11.29 -1.46 6.78
N LYS A 45 11.88 -0.42 6.18
CA LYS A 45 11.31 0.34 5.06
C LYS A 45 11.31 -0.43 3.74
N ASN A 46 12.02 -1.55 3.65
CA ASN A 46 12.11 -2.38 2.45
C ASN A 46 11.45 -3.76 2.63
N GLU A 47 10.71 -3.96 3.71
CA GLU A 47 10.07 -5.23 3.99
C GLU A 47 8.95 -5.52 2.99
N ARG A 48 8.77 -6.81 2.68
CA ARG A 48 7.79 -7.26 1.70
C ARG A 48 6.41 -7.35 2.34
N ALA A 49 5.39 -6.99 1.58
CA ALA A 49 4.01 -7.17 2.00
C ALA A 49 3.71 -8.65 2.25
N ARG A 50 3.25 -8.97 3.46
CA ARG A 50 2.92 -10.32 3.92
C ARG A 50 2.00 -10.26 5.14
N VAL A 51 1.38 -11.40 5.43
CA VAL A 51 0.61 -11.63 6.65
C VAL A 51 1.22 -12.84 7.35
N GLU A 52 1.50 -12.70 8.64
CA GLU A 52 2.14 -13.72 9.44
C GLU A 52 1.46 -13.78 10.81
N TYR A 53 1.12 -15.00 11.25
CA TYR A 53 0.54 -15.23 12.57
C TYR A 53 1.49 -16.11 13.35
N ASP A 54 1.91 -15.63 14.52
CA ASP A 54 2.70 -16.40 15.48
C ASP A 54 1.76 -17.03 16.52
N PRO A 55 1.63 -18.38 16.56
CA PRO A 55 0.80 -19.06 17.55
C PRO A 55 1.36 -19.02 18.98
N LEU A 56 2.68 -18.87 19.15
CA LEU A 56 3.33 -18.80 20.46
C LEU A 56 3.07 -17.43 21.10
N ASP A 57 3.30 -16.37 20.32
CA ASP A 57 3.07 -14.98 20.77
C ASP A 57 1.62 -14.53 20.64
N GLN A 58 0.77 -15.34 20.00
CA GLN A 58 -0.64 -15.04 19.69
C GLN A 58 -0.82 -13.68 19.01
N ALA A 59 0.12 -13.35 18.11
CA ALA A 59 0.21 -12.07 17.46
C ALA A 59 0.14 -12.22 15.94
N LEU A 60 -0.61 -11.32 15.30
CA LEU A 60 -0.72 -11.21 13.85
C LEU A 60 0.10 -10.00 13.39
N LEU A 61 1.09 -10.22 12.55
CA LEU A 61 1.83 -9.19 11.83
C LEU A 61 1.27 -9.08 10.40
N VAL A 62 0.91 -7.86 10.00
CA VAL A 62 0.50 -7.53 8.64
C VAL A 62 1.39 -6.42 8.14
N ILE A 63 2.09 -6.67 7.04
CA ILE A 63 2.88 -5.69 6.32
C ILE A 63 2.17 -5.42 5.01
N PHE A 64 1.76 -4.18 4.82
CA PHE A 64 0.95 -3.79 3.69
C PHE A 64 1.56 -2.59 2.97
N ASN A 65 1.57 -2.62 1.64
CA ASN A 65 2.04 -1.47 0.88
C ASN A 65 0.98 -0.37 0.92
N VAL A 66 1.41 0.84 1.24
CA VAL A 66 0.57 2.05 1.27
C VAL A 66 1.09 3.00 0.20
N ALA A 67 0.22 3.40 -0.72
CA ALA A 67 0.56 4.38 -1.76
C ALA A 67 0.76 5.76 -1.16
N HIS A 68 1.76 6.49 -1.63
CA HIS A 68 1.97 7.87 -1.21
C HIS A 68 0.91 8.77 -1.85
N LEU A 69 0.45 9.78 -1.11
CA LEU A 69 -0.46 10.79 -1.65
C LEU A 69 0.21 11.71 -2.67
N GLU A 70 1.52 11.94 -2.50
CA GLU A 70 2.33 12.78 -3.38
C GLU A 70 3.05 11.95 -4.44
N LYS A 71 3.22 12.52 -5.64
CA LYS A 71 4.06 11.95 -6.69
C LYS A 71 5.51 12.33 -6.45
N THR A 72 6.42 11.36 -6.51
CA THR A 72 7.86 11.58 -6.62
C THR A 72 8.25 11.31 -8.07
N ASP A 73 8.96 12.25 -8.71
CA ASP A 73 9.38 12.12 -10.13
C ASP A 73 8.25 11.73 -11.10
N ASN A 74 7.06 12.29 -10.90
CA ASN A 74 5.86 12.07 -11.71
C ASN A 74 5.29 10.63 -11.67
N HIS A 75 5.71 9.83 -10.69
CA HIS A 75 5.20 8.49 -10.42
C HIS A 75 4.71 8.37 -8.96
N TYR A 76 3.76 7.48 -8.74
CA TYR A 76 3.30 7.12 -7.40
C TYR A 76 4.21 6.05 -6.83
N GLU A 77 4.74 6.30 -5.63
CA GLU A 77 5.51 5.32 -4.87
C GLU A 77 4.65 4.68 -3.78
N THR A 78 5.13 3.57 -3.25
CA THR A 78 4.52 2.86 -2.13
C THR A 78 5.56 2.62 -1.05
N SER A 79 5.16 2.71 0.22
CA SER A 79 5.99 2.26 1.35
C SER A 79 5.26 1.20 2.15
N PRO A 80 6.00 0.22 2.71
CA PRO A 80 5.41 -0.72 3.64
C PRO A 80 4.95 0.00 4.90
N MET A 81 3.77 -0.39 5.38
CA MET A 81 3.21 -0.01 6.68
C MET A 81 2.90 -1.29 7.43
N ALA A 82 3.36 -1.37 8.67
CA ALA A 82 3.15 -2.53 9.50
C ALA A 82 2.00 -2.32 10.49
N PHE A 83 1.22 -3.38 10.64
CA PHE A 83 0.17 -3.50 11.65
C PHE A 83 0.45 -4.75 12.47
N ILE A 84 0.44 -4.63 13.79
CA ILE A 84 0.47 -5.78 14.69
C ILE A 84 -0.88 -5.82 15.39
N MET A 85 -1.50 -7.00 15.44
CA MET A 85 -2.68 -7.24 16.24
C MET A 85 -2.36 -8.32 17.26
N LYS A 86 -2.55 -7.99 18.54
CA LYS A 86 -2.31 -8.90 19.65
C LYS A 86 -3.35 -8.66 20.74
N ASP A 87 -3.96 -9.71 21.24
CA ASP A 87 -5.09 -9.65 22.17
C ASP A 87 -6.24 -8.77 21.61
N HIS A 88 -6.51 -7.63 22.25
CA HIS A 88 -7.46 -6.62 21.81
C HIS A 88 -6.79 -5.29 21.44
N HIS A 89 -5.50 -5.34 21.14
CA HIS A 89 -4.70 -4.21 20.71
C HIS A 89 -4.38 -4.30 19.22
N ILE A 90 -4.44 -3.17 18.55
CA ILE A 90 -3.87 -2.98 17.22
C ILE A 90 -2.81 -1.89 17.30
N PHE A 91 -1.61 -2.21 16.80
CA PHE A 91 -0.47 -1.33 16.73
C PHE A 91 -0.25 -0.97 15.28
N SER A 92 -0.13 0.32 14.97
CA SER A 92 0.11 0.82 13.62
C SER A 92 1.42 1.59 13.58
N PHE A 93 2.38 1.08 12.81
CA PHE A 93 3.69 1.71 12.64
C PHE A 93 3.62 2.67 11.46
N ILE A 94 3.63 3.96 11.75
CA ILE A 94 3.52 5.02 10.76
C ILE A 94 4.88 5.63 10.44
N SER A 95 4.95 6.19 9.24
CA SER A 95 6.03 7.04 8.77
C SER A 95 5.45 8.34 8.24
N ASP A 96 6.29 9.35 7.99
CA ASP A 96 5.87 10.62 7.39
C ASP A 96 5.09 10.48 6.07
N LYS A 97 5.23 9.33 5.37
CA LYS A 97 4.56 9.07 4.09
C LYS A 97 3.25 8.29 4.23
N THR A 98 2.99 7.69 5.40
CA THR A 98 1.84 6.80 5.65
C THR A 98 0.93 7.30 6.77
N ASP A 99 1.23 8.45 7.36
CA ASP A 99 0.49 9.06 8.47
C ASP A 99 -1.00 9.31 8.15
N TYR A 100 -1.34 9.59 6.89
CA TYR A 100 -2.71 9.82 6.44
C TYR A 100 -3.65 8.64 6.71
N VAL A 101 -3.10 7.42 6.80
CA VAL A 101 -3.85 6.20 7.15
C VAL A 101 -4.49 6.31 8.53
N VAL A 102 -3.85 7.05 9.47
CA VAL A 102 -4.43 7.35 10.79
C VAL A 102 -5.80 8.04 10.62
N GLY A 103 -5.89 9.03 9.74
CA GLY A 103 -7.16 9.71 9.47
C GLY A 103 -8.24 8.79 8.88
N LEU A 104 -7.85 7.81 8.05
CA LEU A 104 -8.77 6.81 7.53
C LEU A 104 -9.32 5.91 8.65
N MET A 105 -8.44 5.40 9.50
CA MET A 105 -8.81 4.57 10.65
C MET A 105 -9.70 5.34 11.64
N GLU A 106 -9.40 6.60 11.91
CA GLU A 106 -10.25 7.46 12.76
C GLU A 106 -11.65 7.63 12.17
N ASN A 107 -11.77 7.79 10.85
CA ASN A 107 -13.07 7.88 10.19
C ASN A 107 -13.85 6.56 10.23
N VAL A 108 -13.16 5.42 10.12
CA VAL A 108 -13.75 4.08 10.28
C VAL A 108 -14.30 3.91 11.70
N LEU A 109 -13.52 4.26 12.73
CA LEU A 109 -13.95 4.20 14.13
C LEU A 109 -15.09 5.16 14.46
N LYS A 110 -15.13 6.35 13.84
CA LYS A 110 -16.25 7.30 14.02
C LYS A 110 -17.56 6.75 13.46
N ARG A 111 -17.51 5.98 12.36
CA ARG A 111 -18.69 5.38 11.73
C ARG A 111 -19.16 4.14 12.47
N ASP A 112 -18.23 3.31 12.92
CA ASP A 112 -18.52 2.09 13.68
C ASP A 112 -17.58 1.94 14.88
N PRO A 113 -17.95 2.52 16.04
CA PRO A 113 -17.10 2.47 17.23
C PRO A 113 -17.19 1.14 17.98
N GLN A 114 -18.12 0.24 17.64
CA GLN A 114 -18.33 -1.05 18.34
C GLN A 114 -17.69 -2.25 17.63
N GLN A 115 -16.93 -2.00 16.57
CA GLN A 115 -16.26 -3.07 15.83
C GLN A 115 -15.07 -3.67 16.58
N SER A 116 -14.67 -4.88 16.18
CA SER A 116 -13.47 -5.54 16.69
C SER A 116 -12.19 -4.98 16.08
N THR A 117 -11.04 -5.28 16.69
CA THR A 117 -9.70 -4.97 16.13
C THR A 117 -9.51 -5.55 14.73
N ALA A 118 -9.95 -6.79 14.51
CA ALA A 118 -9.88 -7.43 13.21
C ALA A 118 -10.74 -6.70 12.16
N SER A 119 -11.97 -6.31 12.51
CA SER A 119 -12.85 -5.53 11.62
C SER A 119 -12.21 -4.20 11.24
N LEU A 120 -11.66 -3.47 12.23
CA LEU A 120 -10.95 -2.23 11.98
C LEU A 120 -9.77 -2.43 11.02
N LEU A 121 -8.95 -3.47 11.23
CA LEU A 121 -7.83 -3.80 10.36
C LEU A 121 -8.30 -4.08 8.93
N PHE A 122 -9.28 -4.96 8.74
CA PHE A 122 -9.75 -5.31 7.40
C PHE A 122 -10.40 -4.14 6.66
N HIS A 123 -11.21 -3.33 7.35
CA HIS A 123 -11.76 -2.10 6.75
C HIS A 123 -10.64 -1.14 6.34
N THR A 124 -9.61 -1.01 7.15
CA THR A 124 -8.46 -0.15 6.85
C THR A 124 -7.68 -0.66 5.63
N LEU A 125 -7.36 -1.95 5.58
CA LEU A 125 -6.69 -2.57 4.43
C LEU A 125 -7.51 -2.43 3.15
N PHE A 126 -8.83 -2.58 3.25
CA PHE A 126 -9.74 -2.35 2.14
C PHE A 126 -9.69 -0.90 1.64
N LEU A 127 -9.74 0.08 2.55
CA LEU A 127 -9.63 1.50 2.18
C LEU A 127 -8.28 1.82 1.55
N ILE A 128 -7.17 1.33 2.11
CA ILE A 128 -5.83 1.50 1.52
C ILE A 128 -5.79 0.87 0.12
N SER A 129 -6.42 -0.29 -0.06
CA SER A 129 -6.53 -0.95 -1.37
C SER A 129 -7.29 -0.09 -2.38
N ASP A 130 -8.35 0.60 -1.94
CA ASP A 130 -9.15 1.49 -2.79
C ASP A 130 -8.34 2.69 -3.33
N TYR A 131 -7.37 3.18 -2.54
CA TYR A 131 -6.42 4.22 -2.98
C TYR A 131 -5.52 3.79 -4.15
N TYR A 132 -5.44 2.50 -4.49
CA TYR A 132 -4.70 2.04 -5.67
C TYR A 132 -5.48 2.19 -6.99
N PHE A 133 -6.81 2.32 -6.97
CA PHE A 133 -7.59 2.39 -8.20
C PHE A 133 -7.26 3.62 -9.08
N PRO A 134 -7.10 4.84 -8.55
CA PRO A 134 -6.67 5.99 -9.36
C PRO A 134 -5.30 5.77 -10.02
N ASN A 135 -4.39 5.08 -9.34
CA ASN A 135 -3.04 4.77 -9.84
C ASN A 135 -3.09 3.77 -11.00
N ILE A 136 -3.97 2.75 -10.92
CA ILE A 136 -4.18 1.78 -11.99
C ILE A 136 -4.84 2.45 -13.20
N GLU A 137 -5.82 3.32 -12.98
CA GLU A 137 -6.50 4.05 -14.06
C GLU A 137 -5.56 5.05 -14.77
N GLU A 138 -4.69 5.75 -14.05
CA GLU A 138 -3.71 6.64 -14.66
C GLU A 138 -2.69 5.87 -15.51
N VAL A 139 -2.16 4.73 -15.02
CA VAL A 139 -1.28 3.84 -15.79
C VAL A 139 -1.99 3.31 -17.05
N ASN A 140 -3.27 2.97 -16.95
CA ASN A 140 -4.06 2.51 -18.09
C ASN A 140 -4.23 3.63 -19.14
N SER A 141 -4.48 4.87 -18.70
CA SER A 141 -4.57 6.04 -19.59
C SER A 141 -3.24 6.34 -20.31
N GLN A 142 -2.11 6.17 -19.64
CA GLN A 142 -0.78 6.34 -20.22
C GLN A 142 -0.46 5.26 -21.25
N ARG A 143 -0.82 3.98 -21.00
CA ARG A 143 -0.73 2.89 -21.99
C ARG A 143 -1.54 3.17 -23.24
N ILE A 144 -2.78 3.67 -23.09
CA ILE A 144 -3.65 4.03 -24.22
C ILE A 144 -3.02 5.17 -25.03
N ARG A 145 -2.47 6.19 -24.36
CA ARG A 145 -1.80 7.33 -25.02
C ARG A 145 -0.52 6.92 -25.75
N LEU A 146 0.29 6.04 -25.16
CA LEU A 146 1.50 5.47 -25.78
C LEU A 146 1.16 4.61 -27.00
N ASN A 147 0.17 3.71 -26.89
CA ASN A 147 -0.29 2.92 -28.03
C ASN A 147 -0.82 3.80 -29.18
N THR A 148 -1.52 4.89 -28.84
CA THR A 148 -2.02 5.85 -29.84
C THR A 148 -0.87 6.61 -30.52
N LYS A 149 0.19 6.98 -29.79
CA LYS A 149 1.41 7.60 -30.38
C LYS A 149 2.22 6.61 -31.22
N LEU A 150 2.33 5.34 -30.81
CA LEU A 150 3.02 4.29 -31.56
C LEU A 150 2.27 3.95 -32.85
N ARG A 151 0.93 3.91 -32.84
CA ARG A 151 0.12 3.77 -34.07
C ARG A 151 0.27 4.95 -35.03
N LYS A 152 0.68 6.13 -34.55
CA LYS A 152 0.91 7.34 -35.38
C LYS A 152 2.31 7.42 -35.98
N LYS A 153 3.26 6.52 -35.66
CA LYS A 153 4.50 6.38 -36.44
C LYS A 153 4.24 5.40 -37.60
N PRO A 154 4.08 5.85 -38.85
CA PRO A 154 3.98 4.92 -39.95
C PRO A 154 5.28 4.12 -40.05
N ARG A 155 5.13 2.79 -40.13
CA ARG A 155 6.16 1.82 -40.48
C ARG A 155 6.94 2.39 -41.67
N THR A 156 8.23 2.64 -41.47
CA THR A 156 9.16 3.08 -42.51
C THR A 156 8.92 2.22 -43.73
N LYS A 157 8.50 2.84 -44.84
CA LYS A 157 8.13 2.15 -46.07
C LYS A 157 9.34 1.36 -46.57
N ILE A 158 9.32 0.05 -46.39
CA ILE A 158 10.16 -0.86 -47.17
C ILE A 158 9.52 -0.90 -48.56
N CYS A 159 10.05 -0.07 -49.45
CA CYS A 159 9.70 -0.06 -50.87
C CYS A 159 10.44 -1.21 -51.55
N TRP A 160 9.75 -2.33 -51.77
CA TRP A 160 10.21 -3.32 -52.74
C TRP A 160 9.93 -2.77 -54.14
N SER A 161 10.97 -2.25 -54.79
CA SER A 161 10.97 -2.05 -56.24
C SER A 161 11.49 -3.33 -56.89
N PHE A 162 10.61 -4.07 -57.55
CA PHE A 162 10.98 -5.01 -58.62
C PHE A 162 9.96 -4.84 -59.75
N PRO A 163 10.39 -4.47 -60.98
CA PRO A 163 9.48 -4.29 -62.10
C PRO A 163 9.15 -5.65 -62.73
N ILE A 164 7.86 -5.98 -62.80
CA ILE A 164 7.36 -7.11 -63.59
C ILE A 164 7.00 -6.58 -64.98
N TRP A 165 7.63 -7.16 -65.99
CA TRP A 165 7.36 -6.95 -67.40
C TRP A 165 5.92 -7.33 -67.77
N ARG A 166 5.24 -6.47 -68.52
CA ARG A 166 4.21 -6.85 -69.49
C ARG A 166 4.33 -5.92 -70.72
N LEU A 167 4.95 -6.45 -71.77
CA LEU A 167 4.63 -6.04 -73.14
C LEU A 167 3.42 -6.88 -73.60
N ASP A 168 2.44 -6.21 -74.20
CA ASP A 168 1.58 -6.66 -75.31
C ASP A 168 0.76 -5.41 -75.74
N TRP A 169 1.19 -4.64 -76.74
CA TRP A 169 0.95 -4.73 -78.20
C TRP A 169 -0.37 -4.06 -78.67
N PHE A 170 -0.23 -2.93 -79.40
CA PHE A 170 -1.07 -2.30 -80.46
C PHE A 170 -0.45 -0.90 -80.64
N ILE A 171 0.30 -0.56 -81.70
CA ILE A 171 0.03 -0.55 -83.15
C ILE A 171 1.33 -0.84 -83.90
#